data_AF-A0AAP8NBH2-F1
#
_entry.id   AF-A0AAP8NBH2-F1
#
_cell.length_a   1.000
_cell.length_b   1.000
_cell.length_c   1.000
_cell.angle_alpha   90.00
_cell.angle_beta   90.00
_cell.angle_gamma   90.00
#
_symmetry.space_group_name_H-M   'P 1'
#
loop_
_entity.id
_entity.type
_entity.pdbx_description
1 polymer ?
#
loop_
_entity_poly.entity_id
_entity_poly.type
_entity_poly.pdbx_seq_one_letter_code
_entity_poly.pdbx_strand_id
1 'polypeptide(L)' 'MTSRRLIEQTYRTWSSPILLELKKREHQMAPAERQALENVLVERRLLDVGNPNGSDRRKGSANTNERPG' A
#
# COMPACT_ATOMS: atom_id res chain seq x y z
N MET A 1 22.82 -12.75 9.72
CA MET A 1 22.40 -12.60 8.30
C MET A 1 21.09 -11.85 8.24
N THR A 2 20.95 -10.87 7.35
CA THR A 2 19.70 -10.14 7.14
C THR A 2 18.68 -11.04 6.47
N SER A 3 17.48 -11.17 7.04
CA SER A 3 16.46 -12.04 6.44
C SER A 3 15.87 -11.39 5.18
N ARG A 4 15.45 -12.23 4.22
CA ARG A 4 14.73 -11.76 3.01
C ARG A 4 13.50 -10.92 3.37
N ARG A 5 12.80 -11.28 4.46
CA ARG A 5 11.65 -10.54 4.97
C ARG A 5 12.03 -9.12 5.42
N LEU A 6 13.14 -8.98 6.14
CA LEU A 6 13.62 -7.67 6.59
C LEU A 6 14.03 -6.78 5.40
N ILE A 7 14.70 -7.34 4.39
CA ILE A 7 15.05 -6.61 3.17
C ILE A 7 13.79 -6.14 2.43
N GLU A 8 12.79 -7.01 2.27
CA GLU A 8 11.53 -6.66 1.62
C GLU A 8 10.76 -5.59 2.41
N GLN A 9 10.72 -5.71 3.74
CA GLN A 9 10.09 -4.73 4.61
C GLN A 9 10.77 -3.36 4.48
N THR A 10 12.10 -3.31 4.57
CA THR A 10 12.87 -2.06 4.41
C THR A 10 12.62 -1.43 3.05
N TYR A 11 12.67 -2.23 1.97
CA TYR A 11 12.37 -1.74 0.63
C TYR A 11 10.95 -1.17 0.54
N ARG A 12 9.94 -1.87 1.06
CA ARG A 12 8.54 -1.40 1.08
C ARG A 12 8.41 -0.09 1.85
N THR A 13 8.99 -0.01 3.04
CA THR A 13 8.93 1.19 3.90
C THR A 13 9.53 2.40 3.19
N TRP A 14 10.66 2.25 2.50
CA TRP A 14 11.35 3.37 1.87
C TRP A 14 10.76 3.74 0.50
N SER A 15 10.28 2.76 -0.27
CA SER A 15 9.70 3.01 -1.60
C SER A 15 8.26 3.51 -1.57
N SER A 16 7.46 3.13 -0.56
CA SER A 16 6.05 3.56 -0.46
C SER A 16 5.84 5.08 -0.55
N PRO A 17 6.56 5.95 0.20
CA PRO A 17 6.39 7.39 0.06
C PRO A 17 6.77 7.92 -1.33
N ILE A 18 7.77 7.31 -1.97
CA ILE A 18 8.20 7.68 -3.33
C ILE A 18 7.10 7.35 -4.34
N LEU A 19 6.54 6.14 -4.27
CA LEU A 19 5.46 5.70 -5.17
C LEU A 19 4.19 6.55 -5.01
N LEU A 20 3.85 6.92 -3.78
CA LEU A 20 2.71 7.80 -3.51
C LEU A 20 2.95 9.23 -4.01
N GLU A 21 4.17 9.75 -3.91
CA GLU A 21 4.50 11.06 -4.47
C GLU A 21 4.49 11.05 -6.00
N LEU A 22 4.98 9.98 -6.63
CA LEU A 22 4.87 9.75 -8.06
C LEU A 22 3.40 9.73 -8.51
N LYS A 23 2.51 9.08 -7.73
CA LYS A 23 1.07 9.03 -8.04
C LYS A 23 0.45 10.43 -8.10
N LYS A 24 0.82 11.34 -7.19
CA LYS A 24 0.33 12.73 -7.22
C LYS A 24 0.73 13.47 -8.51
N ARG A 25 1.86 13.07 -9.10
CA ARG A 25 2.43 13.69 -10.31
C ARG A 25 2.15 12.89 -11.58
N GLU A 26 1.26 11.90 -11.52
CA GLU A 26 1.00 11.00 -12.66
C GLU A 26 0.54 11.74 -13.92
N HIS A 27 -0.11 12.90 -13.76
CA HIS A 27 -0.54 13.76 -14.87
C HIS A 27 0.63 14.25 -15.76
N GLN A 28 1.86 14.20 -15.26
CA GLN A 28 3.08 14.59 -15.98
C GLN A 28 3.74 13.41 -16.70
N MET A 29 3.23 12.19 -16.51
CA MET A 29 3.83 10.97 -17.03
C MET A 29 3.19 10.54 -18.36
N ALA A 30 3.99 9.87 -19.19
CA ALA A 30 3.49 9.22 -20.39
C ALA A 30 2.44 8.15 -20.02
N PRO A 31 1.47 7.85 -20.91
CA PRO A 31 0.42 6.87 -20.61
C PRO A 31 0.95 5.50 -20.14
N ALA A 32 2.04 5.01 -20.74
CA ALA A 32 2.65 3.74 -20.36
C ALA A 32 3.25 3.75 -18.95
N GLU A 33 3.88 4.86 -18.56
CA GLU A 33 4.47 5.05 -17.23
C GLU A 33 3.39 5.13 -16.15
N ARG A 34 2.27 5.84 -16.44
CA ARG A 34 1.11 5.88 -15.55
C ARG A 34 0.55 4.48 -15.30
N GLN A 35 0.38 3.68 -16.35
CA GLN A 35 -0.11 2.32 -16.21
C GLN A 35 0.84 1.44 -15.39
N ALA A 36 2.15 1.55 -15.62
CA ALA A 36 3.15 0.83 -14.85
C ALA A 36 3.11 1.22 -13.36
N LEU A 37 3.01 2.53 -13.07
CA LEU A 37 2.89 3.03 -11.71
C LEU A 37 1.63 2.51 -11.01
N GLU A 38 0.48 2.54 -11.69
CA GLU A 38 -0.78 2.02 -11.16
C GLU A 38 -0.67 0.53 -10.80
N ASN A 39 -0.10 -0.29 -11.69
CA ASN A 39 0.11 -1.72 -11.45
C ASN A 39 0.94 -1.95 -10.17
N VAL A 40 2.06 -1.24 -10.02
CA VAL A 40 2.91 -1.34 -8.83
C VAL A 40 2.14 -0.93 -7.57
N LEU A 41 1.36 0.14 -7.62
CA LEU A 41 0.58 0.60 -6.47
C LEU A 41 -0.50 -0.41 -6.05
N VAL A 42 -1.15 -1.07 -7.01
CA VAL A 42 -2.13 -2.14 -6.76
C VAL A 42 -1.45 -3.38 -6.16
N GLU A 43 -0.35 -3.85 -6.76
CA GLU A 43 0.44 -4.99 -6.24
C GLU A 43 0.96 -4.74 -4.83
N ARG A 44 1.35 -3.48 -4.55
CA ARG A 44 1.79 -3.04 -3.22
C ARG A 44 0.64 -2.76 -2.26
N ARG A 45 -0.62 -2.82 -2.72
CA ARG A 45 -1.85 -2.49 -1.97
C ARG A 45 -1.82 -1.08 -1.38
N LEU A 46 -1.22 -0.14 -2.11
CA LEU A 46 -1.14 1.28 -1.76
C LEU A 46 -2.35 2.08 -2.25
N LEU A 47 -3.15 1.50 -3.16
CA LEU A 47 -4.42 2.04 -3.61
C LEU A 47 -5.59 1.22 -3.06
N ASP A 48 -6.64 1.92 -2.66
CA ASP A 48 -7.90 1.32 -2.24
C ASP A 48 -8.78 1.07 -3.47
N VAL A 49 -8.33 0.17 -4.35
CA VAL A 49 -9.07 -0.24 -5.56
C VAL A 49 -10.26 -1.17 -5.24
N GLY A 50 -10.66 -1.25 -3.97
CA GLY A 50 -11.63 -2.22 -3.49
C GLY A 50 -11.14 -3.66 -3.67
N ASN A 51 -11.96 -4.60 -3.24
CA ASN A 51 -11.86 -5.99 -3.67
C ASN A 51 -13.15 -6.32 -4.41
N PRO A 52 -13.13 -6.83 -5.65
CA PRO A 52 -14.34 -7.39 -6.23
C PRO A 52 -14.83 -8.64 -5.47
N ASN A 53 -13.98 -9.31 -4.65
CA ASN A 53 -14.31 -10.55 -3.94
C ASN A 53 -13.74 -10.65 -2.50
N GLY A 54 -14.03 -9.75 -1.56
CA GLY A 54 -13.65 -10.07 -0.17
C GLY A 54 -13.80 -8.99 0.88
N SER A 55 -14.33 -9.46 2.01
CA SER A 55 -14.92 -8.72 3.11
C SER A 55 -13.97 -8.04 4.09
N ASP A 56 -12.69 -7.83 3.76
CA ASP A 56 -11.71 -7.55 4.81
C ASP A 56 -10.65 -6.53 4.40
N ARG A 57 -10.94 -5.24 4.56
CA ARG A 57 -9.91 -4.18 4.48
C ARG A 57 -10.07 -3.03 5.47
N ARG A 58 -10.72 -3.26 6.62
CA ARG A 58 -10.52 -2.46 7.85
C ARG A 58 -11.35 -3.04 9.02
N LYS A 59 -10.89 -4.14 9.64
CA LYS A 59 -10.90 -4.12 11.11
C LYS A 59 -9.79 -3.17 11.51
N GLY A 60 -10.11 -1.88 11.48
CA GLY A 60 -9.39 -0.92 12.30
C GLY A 60 -9.39 -1.50 13.70
N SER A 61 -8.24 -1.49 14.35
CA SER A 61 -8.11 -1.80 15.76
C SER A 61 -9.10 -0.93 16.55
N ALA A 62 -10.31 -1.44 16.78
CA ALA A 62 -11.19 -1.00 17.85
C ALA A 62 -10.57 -1.55 19.13
N ASN A 63 -9.55 -0.84 19.60
CA ASN A 63 -8.97 -1.04 20.90
C ASN A 63 -9.96 -0.43 21.92
N THR A 64 -11.06 -1.13 22.18
CA THR A 64 -11.97 -0.79 23.29
C THR A 64 -11.74 -1.81 24.39
N ASN A 65 -10.68 -1.57 25.16
CA ASN A 65 -10.54 -2.14 26.50
C ASN A 65 -11.59 -1.45 27.39
N GLU A 66 -12.78 -2.04 27.53
CA GLU A 66 -13.67 -1.72 28.66
C GLU A 66 -13.84 -2.98 29.52
N ARG A 67 -13.41 -2.83 30.79
CA ARG A 67 -13.37 -3.84 31.86
C ARG A 67 -14.80 -4.25 32.28
N PRO A 68 -15.01 -5.48 32.79
CA PRO A 68 -16.25 -5.81 33.47
C PRO A 68 -16.25 -5.21 34.88
N GLY A 69 -17.36 -4.58 35.26
CA GLY A 69 -17.75 -4.25 36.62
C GLY A 69 -19.03 -4.99 36.96
#